data_AF-A0A953SFW4-F1
#
_entry.id   AF-A0A953SFW4-F1
#
_cell.length_a   1.000
_cell.length_b   1.000
_cell.length_c   1.000
_cell.angle_alpha   90.00
_cell.angle_beta   90.00
_cell.angle_gamma   90.00
#
_symmetry.space_group_name_H-M   'P 1'
#
loop_
_entity.id
_entity.type
_entity.pdbx_description
1 polymer ?
#
loop_
_entity_poly.entity_id
_entity_poly.type
_entity_poly.pdbx_seq_one_letter_code
_entity_poly.pdbx_strand_id
1 'polypeptide(L)' 'MAAVSQQGTALGSLLVGFTAFVAGLVIHGGSGMVVAFAGLAFLLYAGYEFRKVKSA' A
#
# COMPACT_ATOMS: atom_id res chain seq x y z
N MET A 1 1.82 1.21 -23.74
CA MET A 1 1.14 2.12 -22.79
C MET A 1 0.57 1.41 -21.57
N ALA A 2 0.08 0.15 -21.66
CA ALA A 2 -0.49 -0.56 -20.50
C ALA A 2 0.50 -0.83 -19.34
N ALA A 3 1.76 -1.18 -19.63
CA ALA A 3 2.76 -1.45 -18.58
C ALA A 3 3.07 -0.21 -17.71
N VAL A 4 3.08 0.99 -18.31
CA VAL A 4 3.30 2.26 -17.58
C VAL A 4 2.09 2.63 -16.74
N SER A 5 0.87 2.43 -17.24
CA SER A 5 -0.34 2.67 -16.44
C SER A 5 -0.44 1.68 -15.27
N GLN A 6 -0.05 0.43 -15.48
CA GLN A 6 -0.09 -0.62 -14.46
C GLN A 6 0.96 -0.40 -13.37
N GLN A 7 2.17 0.04 -13.74
CA GLN A 7 3.18 0.52 -12.78
C GLN A 7 2.71 1.76 -12.02
N GLY A 8 2.08 2.73 -12.69
CA GLY A 8 1.53 3.94 -12.05
C GLY A 8 0.44 3.63 -11.03
N THR A 9 -0.51 2.76 -11.36
CA THR A 9 -1.56 2.32 -10.43
C THR A 9 -0.97 1.58 -9.23
N ALA A 10 0.01 0.70 -9.46
CA ALA A 10 0.66 -0.03 -8.38
C ALA A 10 1.47 0.90 -7.45
N LEU A 11 2.16 1.91 -7.98
CA LEU A 11 2.79 2.97 -7.17
C LEU A 11 1.77 3.78 -6.37
N GLY A 12 0.62 4.13 -6.97
CA GLY A 12 -0.47 4.79 -6.27
C GLY A 12 -1.01 3.96 -5.11
N SER A 13 -1.20 2.65 -5.31
CA SER A 13 -1.66 1.75 -4.25
C SER A 13 -0.64 1.59 -3.11
N LEU A 14 0.66 1.58 -3.42
CA LEU A 14 1.72 1.60 -2.42
C LEU A 14 1.70 2.88 -1.58
N LEU A 15 1.50 4.05 -2.23
CA LEU A 15 1.37 5.32 -1.52
C LEU A 15 0.17 5.33 -0.59
N VAL A 16 -1.00 4.86 -1.06
CA VAL A 16 -2.22 4.77 -0.23
C VAL A 16 -2.02 3.86 0.97
N GLY A 17 -1.41 2.68 0.78
CA GLY A 17 -1.08 1.77 1.88
C GLY A 17 -0.14 2.40 2.90
N PHE A 18 0.85 3.16 2.44
CA PHE A 18 1.81 3.85 3.30
C PHE A 18 1.13 4.96 4.10
N THR A 19 0.29 5.76 3.44
CA THR A 19 -0.49 6.81 4.11
C THR A 19 -1.42 6.21 5.16
N ALA A 20 -2.12 5.11 4.87
CA ALA A 20 -2.98 4.42 5.83
C ALA A 20 -2.18 3.87 7.02
N PHE A 21 -1.01 3.29 6.78
CA PHE A 21 -0.12 2.81 7.84
C PHE A 21 0.33 3.94 8.77
N VAL A 22 0.85 5.04 8.21
CA VAL A 22 1.33 6.20 8.98
C VAL A 22 0.16 6.87 9.71
N ALA A 23 -1.00 7.04 9.07
CA ALA A 23 -2.19 7.58 9.72
C ALA A 23 -2.63 6.72 10.91
N GLY A 24 -2.59 5.39 10.76
CA GLY A 24 -2.88 4.46 11.84
C GLY A 24 -1.89 4.54 13.01
N LEU A 25 -0.59 4.81 12.74
CA LEU A 25 0.41 5.02 13.79
C LEU A 25 0.26 6.37 14.51
N VAL A 26 -0.19 7.41 13.80
CA VAL A 26 -0.42 8.74 14.37
C VAL A 26 -1.67 8.73 15.26
N ILE A 27 -2.72 8.02 14.87
CA ILE A 27 -3.94 7.88 15.67
C ILE A 27 -3.63 6.91 16.82
N HIS A 28 -3.58 7.42 18.05
CA HIS A 28 -3.30 6.60 19.23
C HIS A 28 -4.52 5.75 19.61
N GLY A 29 -4.28 4.52 20.07
CA GLY A 29 -5.32 3.60 20.57
C GLY A 29 -5.56 2.38 19.67
N GLY A 30 -6.48 1.51 20.10
CA GLY A 30 -6.74 0.23 19.44
C GLY A 30 -7.25 0.37 17.99
N SER A 31 -8.06 1.38 17.70
CA SER A 31 -8.54 1.66 16.34
C SER A 31 -7.43 2.10 15.40
N GLY A 32 -6.47 2.91 15.89
CA GLY A 32 -5.29 3.31 15.12
C GLY A 32 -4.41 2.12 14.77
N MET A 33 -4.19 1.20 15.72
CA MET A 33 -3.48 -0.06 15.46
C MET A 33 -4.14 -0.88 14.35
N VAL A 34 -5.47 -1.03 14.36
CA VAL A 34 -6.19 -1.77 13.31
C VAL A 34 -5.96 -1.13 11.94
N VAL A 35 -6.04 0.20 11.85
CA VAL A 35 -5.78 0.93 10.60
C VAL A 35 -4.31 0.78 10.16
N ALA A 36 -3.37 0.80 11.10
CA ALA A 36 -1.96 0.58 10.80
C ALA A 36 -1.71 -0.82 10.26
N PHE A 37 -2.25 -1.86 10.90
CA PHE A 37 -2.11 -3.24 10.41
C PHE A 37 -2.78 -3.45 9.05
N ALA A 38 -3.95 -2.86 8.82
CA ALA A 38 -4.63 -2.89 7.53
C ALA A 38 -3.81 -2.18 6.44
N GLY A 39 -3.25 -1.01 6.74
CA GLY A 39 -2.37 -0.27 5.84
C GLY A 39 -1.09 -1.04 5.51
N LEU A 40 -0.47 -1.68 6.50
CA LEU A 40 0.70 -2.54 6.32
C LEU A 40 0.39 -3.75 5.44
N ALA A 41 -0.72 -4.45 5.69
CA ALA A 41 -1.15 -5.59 4.90
C ALA A 41 -1.42 -5.18 3.43
N PHE A 42 -2.08 -4.04 3.22
CA PHE A 42 -2.29 -3.49 1.89
C PHE A 42 -0.99 -3.10 1.19
N LEU A 43 -0.01 -2.55 1.93
CA LEU A 43 1.31 -2.20 1.40
C LEU A 43 2.08 -3.43 0.90
N LEU A 44 2.06 -4.51 1.67
CA LEU A 44 2.70 -5.78 1.31
C LEU A 44 2.04 -6.40 0.06
N TYR A 45 0.71 -6.37 -0.01
CA TYR A 45 -0.04 -6.84 -1.18
C TYR A 45 0.26 -6.00 -2.43
N ALA A 46 0.21 -4.66 -2.32
CA ALA A 46 0.53 -3.75 -3.41
C ALA A 46 1.98 -3.91 -3.88
N GLY A 47 2.93 -4.13 -2.95
CA GLY A 47 4.33 -4.37 -3.26
C GLY A 47 4.56 -5.69 -4.00
N TYR A 48 3.84 -6.75 -3.62
CA TYR A 48 3.85 -8.02 -4.32
C TYR A 48 3.33 -7.88 -5.76
N GLU A 49 2.19 -7.21 -5.95
CA GLU A 49 1.62 -6.94 -7.28
C GLU A 49 2.55 -6.06 -8.14
N PHE A 50 3.15 -5.01 -7.56
CA PHE A 50 4.14 -4.20 -8.26
C PHE A 50 5.34 -5.04 -8.73
N ARG A 51 5.83 -5.94 -7.86
CA ARG A 51 6.96 -6.81 -8.17
C ARG A 51 6.60 -7.81 -9.27
N LYS A 52 5.37 -8.33 -9.28
CA LYS A 52 4.83 -9.20 -10.34
C LYS A 52 4.71 -8.46 -11.68
N VAL A 53 4.18 -7.23 -11.69
CA VAL A 53 4.10 -6.38 -12.90
C VAL A 53 5.49 -6.01 -13.42
N LYS A 54 6.48 -5.82 -12.55
CA LYS A 54 7.87 -5.54 -12.95
C LYS A 54 8.61 -6.76 -13.50
N SER A 55 8.25 -7.96 -13.05
CA SER A 55 8.86 -9.23 -13.49
C SER A 55 8.19 -9.86 -14.72
N ALA A 56 7.04 -9.34 -15.15
CA ALA A 56 6.33 -9.73 -16.38
C ALA A 56 6.77 -8.85 -17.56
#